data_AF-A0A7K9A4M9-F1
#
_entry.id   AF-A0A7K9A4M9-F1
#
_cell.length_a   1.000
_cell.length_b   1.000
_cell.length_c   1.000
_cell.angle_alpha   90.00
_cell.angle_beta   90.00
_cell.angle_gamma   90.00
#
_symmetry.space_group_name_H-M   'P 1'
#
loop_
_entity.id
_entity.type
_entity.pdbx_description
1 polymer ?
#
loop_
_entity_poly.entity_id
_entity_poly.type
_entity_poly.pdbx_seq_one_letter_code
_entity_poly.pdbx_strand_id
1 'polypeptide(L)'
;RISPWVGLRKINISYWGWDDMSPFTNTTLQWLPGEPNDSGFCAYLERAEVAGLKANPCTAMADGLVCEKPVVSPNQNARPCKKPCSLRTTCSNCTSNGMECMWCSSTRRCVDSNAYIISFPYGQCLEWQTATCS
;
A
#
# COMPACT_ATOMS: atom_id res chain seq x y z
N ARG A 1 -3.33 -7.12 19.48
CA ARG A 1 -2.07 -6.64 18.86
C ARG A 1 -2.36 -6.49 17.38
N ILE A 2 -1.90 -5.41 16.74
CA ILE A 2 -2.15 -5.13 15.32
C ILE A 2 -0.84 -5.25 14.54
N SER A 3 -0.91 -5.86 13.36
CA SER A 3 0.19 -5.97 12.42
C SER A 3 -0.15 -5.30 11.08
N PRO A 4 -0.15 -3.95 11.01
CA PRO A 4 -0.61 -3.22 9.83
C PRO A 4 0.49 -3.14 8.74
N TRP A 5 0.06 -2.97 7.49
CA TRP A 5 0.95 -2.60 6.39
C TRP A 5 1.45 -1.17 6.55
N VAL A 6 2.67 -0.92 6.09
CA VAL A 6 3.21 0.44 5.89
C VAL A 6 3.38 0.69 4.39
N GLY A 7 3.40 1.96 3.99
CA GLY A 7 3.62 2.36 2.58
C GLY A 7 5.03 2.11 2.04
N LEU A 8 5.82 1.21 2.64
CA LEU A 8 7.20 0.91 2.28
C LEU A 8 7.25 -0.35 1.43
N ARG A 9 7.91 -0.27 0.27
CA ARG A 9 7.99 -1.37 -0.71
C ARG A 9 9.38 -1.48 -1.34
N LYS A 10 9.70 -2.69 -1.83
CA LYS A 10 10.94 -2.98 -2.55
C LYS A 10 10.83 -2.44 -3.98
N ILE A 11 11.63 -1.43 -4.29
CA ILE A 11 11.66 -0.73 -5.59
C ILE A 11 12.64 -1.42 -6.55
N ASN A 12 13.76 -1.94 -6.03
CA ASN A 12 14.69 -2.80 -6.78
C ASN A 12 15.28 -3.89 -5.86
N ILE A 13 16.15 -4.75 -6.39
CA ILE A 13 16.73 -5.90 -5.66
C ILE A 13 17.31 -5.51 -4.29
N SER A 14 17.85 -4.30 -4.15
CA SER A 14 18.55 -3.85 -2.94
C SER A 14 17.91 -2.64 -2.26
N TYR A 15 16.82 -2.11 -2.80
CA TYR A 15 16.33 -0.79 -2.42
C TYR A 15 14.85 -0.82 -2.05
N TRP A 16 14.56 -0.29 -0.87
CA TRP A 16 13.22 -0.03 -0.38
C TRP A 16 12.91 1.46 -0.44
N GLY A 17 11.69 1.79 -0.81
CA GLY A 17 11.21 3.17 -0.93
C GLY A 17 9.73 3.25 -0.59
N TRP A 18 9.29 4.46 -0.26
CA TRP A 18 7.90 4.73 0.06
C TRP A 18 7.02 4.71 -1.19
N ASP A 19 5.71 4.62 -1.01
CA ASP A 19 4.72 4.56 -2.09
C ASP A 19 4.75 5.84 -2.97
N ASP A 20 5.16 6.98 -2.40
CA ASP A 20 5.38 8.25 -3.10
C ASP A 20 6.75 8.32 -3.82
N MET A 21 7.46 7.19 -3.90
CA MET A 21 8.81 7.03 -4.46
C MET A 21 9.92 7.75 -3.69
N SER A 22 9.63 8.31 -2.51
CA SER A 22 10.68 8.88 -1.67
C SER A 22 11.59 7.78 -1.10
N PRO A 23 12.87 8.08 -0.88
CA PRO A 23 13.82 7.12 -0.35
C PRO A 23 13.47 6.68 1.07
N PHE A 24 13.67 5.40 1.39
CA PHE A 24 13.66 4.92 2.78
C PHE A 24 14.96 5.31 3.49
N THR A 25 15.16 6.62 3.67
CA THR A 25 16.29 7.20 4.39
C THR A 25 15.76 8.18 5.43
N ASN A 26 16.47 8.32 6.55
CA ASN A 26 16.13 9.30 7.60
C ASN A 26 14.73 9.12 8.22
N THR A 27 14.22 7.88 8.25
CA THR A 27 12.99 7.52 8.97
C THR A 27 13.32 7.06 10.39
N THR A 28 12.37 7.23 11.32
CA THR A 28 12.48 6.62 12.65
C THR A 28 12.26 5.11 12.58
N LEU A 29 11.52 4.61 11.59
CA LEU A 29 11.16 3.21 11.47
C LEU A 29 12.38 2.32 11.15
N GLN A 30 12.48 1.18 11.83
CA GLN A 30 13.60 0.25 11.73
C GLN A 30 13.12 -1.17 11.41
N TRP A 31 13.92 -1.86 10.59
CA TRP A 31 13.80 -3.29 10.33
C TRP A 31 14.13 -4.10 11.59
N LEU A 32 13.43 -5.22 11.77
CA LEU A 32 13.82 -6.20 12.76
C LEU A 32 15.17 -6.87 12.39
N PRO A 33 15.90 -7.41 13.38
CA PRO A 33 17.14 -8.12 13.10
C PRO A 33 16.93 -9.24 12.05
N GLY A 34 17.72 -9.22 10.98
CA GLY A 34 17.61 -10.19 9.87
C GLY A 34 16.61 -9.80 8.76
N GLU A 35 15.99 -8.63 8.86
CA GLU A 35 15.15 -8.03 7.82
C GLU A 35 15.87 -6.82 7.16
N PRO A 36 15.48 -6.41 5.94
CA PRO A 36 14.51 -7.07 5.06
C PRO A 36 15.09 -8.36 4.46
N ASN A 37 14.33 -9.45 4.57
CA ASN A 37 14.65 -10.70 3.88
C ASN A 37 13.96 -10.76 2.49
N ASP A 38 14.10 -11.88 1.79
CA ASP A 38 13.47 -12.11 0.49
C ASP A 38 12.05 -12.71 0.58
N SER A 39 11.38 -12.61 1.73
CA SER A 39 10.01 -13.14 1.91
C SER A 39 8.95 -12.31 1.17
N GLY A 40 9.29 -11.14 0.63
CA GLY A 40 8.38 -10.38 -0.21
C GLY A 40 8.83 -8.96 -0.54
N PHE A 41 7.91 -8.19 -1.14
CA PHE A 41 8.18 -6.86 -1.69
C PHE A 41 7.45 -5.74 -0.94
N CYS A 42 6.62 -6.07 0.05
CA CYS A 42 5.89 -5.10 0.87
C CYS A 42 6.31 -5.22 2.33
N ALA A 43 6.35 -4.10 3.04
CA ALA A 43 6.72 -4.06 4.44
C ALA A 43 5.50 -3.91 5.33
N TYR A 44 5.46 -4.66 6.42
CA TYR A 44 4.45 -4.52 7.47
C TYR A 44 5.13 -4.39 8.83
N LEU A 45 4.38 -3.93 9.82
CA LEU A 45 4.81 -3.87 11.20
C LEU A 45 4.38 -5.15 11.92
N GLU A 46 5.32 -5.96 12.41
CA GLU A 46 5.00 -7.13 13.26
C GLU A 46 4.42 -6.71 14.61
N ARG A 47 4.82 -5.51 15.07
CA ARG A 47 4.27 -4.79 16.20
C ARG A 47 4.17 -3.33 15.81
N ALA A 48 3.15 -2.62 16.28
CA ALA A 48 2.99 -1.17 16.10
C ALA A 48 4.04 -0.38 16.92
N GLU A 49 5.31 -0.71 16.72
CA GLU A 49 6.50 -0.18 17.36
C GLU A 49 7.44 0.34 16.26
N VAL A 50 8.31 1.27 16.63
CA VAL A 50 9.22 1.93 15.68
C VAL A 50 10.21 0.92 15.07
N ALA A 51 10.63 -0.10 15.82
CA ALA A 51 11.55 -1.16 15.36
C ALA A 51 10.81 -2.48 15.12
N GLY A 52 9.88 -2.48 14.16
CA GLY A 52 8.98 -3.62 13.92
C GLY A 52 8.84 -4.04 12.45
N LEU A 53 9.61 -3.47 11.52
CA LEU A 53 9.41 -3.71 10.09
C LEU A 53 9.89 -5.11 9.67
N LYS A 54 9.07 -5.78 8.85
CA LYS A 54 9.38 -7.07 8.18
C LYS A 54 8.87 -7.08 6.75
N ALA A 55 9.55 -7.82 5.88
CA ALA A 55 9.10 -8.06 4.51
C ALA A 55 8.06 -9.18 4.46
N ASN A 56 7.06 -9.05 3.58
CA ASN A 56 6.01 -10.05 3.37
C ASN A 56 5.45 -9.93 1.94
N PRO A 57 4.85 -10.98 1.35
CA PRO A 57 4.19 -10.86 0.05
C PRO A 57 3.07 -9.83 0.14
N CYS A 58 2.99 -8.94 -0.85
CA CYS A 58 1.98 -7.86 -0.88
C CYS A 58 0.53 -8.36 -0.88
N THR A 59 0.32 -9.65 -1.15
CA THR A 59 -0.98 -10.34 -1.14
C THR A 59 -1.35 -10.94 0.22
N ALA A 60 -0.46 -10.90 1.21
CA ALA A 60 -0.71 -11.42 2.54
C ALA A 60 -1.75 -10.58 3.30
N MET A 61 -2.39 -11.19 4.29
CA MET A 61 -3.32 -10.48 5.18
C MET A 61 -2.56 -9.67 6.24
N ALA A 62 -3.07 -8.49 6.57
CA ALA A 62 -2.54 -7.63 7.62
C ALA A 62 -3.68 -6.85 8.30
N ASP A 63 -3.42 -6.34 9.50
CA ASP A 63 -4.41 -5.66 10.35
C ASP A 63 -4.54 -4.17 9.97
N GLY A 64 -4.85 -3.89 8.70
CA GLY A 64 -5.03 -2.54 8.18
C GLY A 64 -3.75 -1.89 7.65
N LEU A 65 -3.75 -0.56 7.56
CA LEU A 65 -2.68 0.26 6.97
C LEU A 65 -2.29 1.39 7.93
N VAL A 66 -1.01 1.72 7.99
CA VAL A 66 -0.48 2.93 8.64
C VAL A 66 -0.14 3.98 7.58
N CYS A 67 -0.51 5.22 7.86
CA CYS A 67 -0.28 6.38 7.03
C CYS A 67 0.57 7.40 7.80
N GLU A 68 1.44 8.11 7.09
CA GLU A 68 2.14 9.25 7.66
C GLU A 68 1.20 10.44 7.80
N LYS A 69 1.26 11.10 8.96
CA LYS A 69 0.59 12.37 9.18
C LYS A 69 1.67 13.47 9.17
N PRO A 70 1.70 14.37 8.17
CA PRO A 70 2.63 15.48 8.21
C PRO A 70 2.35 16.35 9.44
N VAL A 71 3.40 16.72 10.17
CA VAL A 71 3.31 17.70 11.27
C VAL A 71 3.17 19.09 10.64
N VAL A 72 1.99 19.37 10.09
CA VAL A 72 1.63 20.73 9.69
C VAL A 72 1.22 21.48 10.96
N SER A 73 1.60 22.75 11.06
CA SER A 73 1.39 23.68 12.19
C SER A 73 0.09 23.43 12.97
N PRO A 74 0.05 23.67 14.30
CA PRO A 74 -1.07 23.29 15.18
C PRO A 74 -2.48 23.79 14.79
N ASN A 75 -2.59 24.69 13.80
CA ASN A 75 -3.83 25.26 13.27
C ASN A 75 -4.34 24.66 11.94
N GLN A 76 -3.69 23.63 11.38
CA GLN A 76 -4.17 22.96 10.16
C GLN A 76 -4.81 21.62 10.54
N ASN A 77 -6.11 21.45 10.26
CA ASN A 77 -6.80 20.18 10.45
C ASN A 77 -5.98 19.05 9.80
N ALA A 78 -5.66 18.03 10.59
CA ALA A 78 -4.97 16.84 10.12
C ALA A 78 -5.71 16.29 8.90
N ARG A 79 -5.06 16.24 7.74
CA ARG A 79 -5.65 15.60 6.57
C ARG A 79 -5.93 14.14 6.92
N PRO A 80 -7.17 13.65 6.76
CA PRO A 80 -7.46 12.24 6.96
C PRO A 80 -6.65 11.41 5.97
N CYS A 81 -6.19 10.24 6.41
CA CYS A 81 -5.40 9.36 5.57
C CYS A 81 -6.16 9.03 4.28
N LYS A 82 -5.42 9.01 3.17
CA LYS A 82 -5.94 8.56 1.89
C LYS A 82 -6.54 7.16 2.09
N LYS A 83 -7.83 7.01 1.78
CA LYS A 83 -8.45 5.68 1.82
C LYS A 83 -7.85 4.85 0.69
N PRO A 84 -7.28 3.66 0.97
CA PRO A 84 -6.73 2.80 -0.07
C PRO A 84 -7.81 2.37 -1.05
N CYS A 85 -7.40 2.15 -2.31
CA CYS A 85 -8.32 1.66 -3.34
C CYS A 85 -8.94 0.32 -2.95
N SER A 86 -8.21 -0.55 -2.23
CA SER A 86 -8.67 -1.87 -1.77
C SER A 86 -9.92 -1.86 -0.88
N LEU A 87 -10.23 -0.73 -0.22
CA LEU A 87 -11.46 -0.60 0.57
C LEU A 87 -12.69 -0.19 -0.27
N ARG A 88 -12.49 0.14 -1.55
CA ARG A 88 -13.58 0.46 -2.47
C ARG A 88 -14.08 -0.84 -3.09
N THR A 89 -15.24 -1.29 -2.61
CA THR A 89 -15.82 -2.60 -2.97
C THR A 89 -16.76 -2.57 -4.16
N THR A 90 -17.02 -1.38 -4.73
CA THR A 90 -17.85 -1.20 -5.91
C THR A 90 -17.08 -0.48 -7.00
N CYS A 91 -17.37 -0.80 -8.27
CA CYS A 91 -16.73 -0.17 -9.41
C CYS A 91 -16.89 1.36 -9.37
N SER A 92 -18.12 1.86 -9.17
CA SER A 92 -18.40 3.30 -9.15
C SER A 92 -17.62 4.04 -8.06
N ASN A 93 -17.42 3.40 -6.91
CA ASN A 93 -16.60 3.99 -5.85
C ASN A 93 -15.12 3.92 -6.23
N CYS A 94 -14.66 2.80 -6.79
CA CYS A 94 -13.28 2.62 -7.25
C CYS A 94 -12.87 3.69 -8.28
N THR A 95 -13.70 3.93 -9.29
CA THR A 95 -13.40 4.85 -10.41
C THR A 95 -13.73 6.32 -10.13
N SER A 96 -14.26 6.64 -8.93
CA SER A 96 -14.68 8.02 -8.59
C SER A 96 -13.53 9.03 -8.47
N ASN A 97 -12.30 8.57 -8.23
CA ASN A 97 -11.11 9.41 -8.07
C ASN A 97 -10.20 9.45 -9.33
N GLY A 98 -10.73 9.14 -10.51
CA GLY A 98 -9.94 9.10 -11.75
C GLY A 98 -8.92 7.96 -11.78
N MET A 99 -7.76 8.16 -12.42
CA MET A 99 -6.73 7.12 -12.67
C MET A 99 -5.89 6.71 -11.43
N GLU A 100 -6.30 7.16 -10.24
CA GLU A 100 -5.66 6.78 -8.97
C GLU A 100 -5.90 5.30 -8.63
N CYS A 101 -7.11 4.82 -8.91
CA CYS A 101 -7.52 3.45 -8.68
C CYS A 101 -7.94 2.78 -10.01
N MET A 102 -7.78 1.46 -10.06
CA MET A 102 -8.20 0.62 -11.17
C MET A 102 -9.14 -0.46 -10.63
N TRP A 103 -10.33 -0.58 -11.23
CA TRP A 103 -11.31 -1.61 -10.91
C TRP A 103 -11.11 -2.82 -11.79
N CYS A 104 -11.10 -4.01 -11.19
CA CYS A 104 -11.08 -5.28 -11.89
C CYS A 104 -12.42 -6.00 -11.74
N SER A 105 -13.21 -6.12 -12.81
CA SER A 105 -14.53 -6.75 -12.76
C SER A 105 -14.48 -8.26 -12.56
N SER A 106 -13.47 -8.94 -13.12
CA SER A 106 -13.34 -10.41 -13.00
C SER A 106 -13.11 -10.87 -11.56
N THR A 107 -12.33 -10.10 -10.78
CA THR A 107 -12.00 -10.42 -9.38
C THR A 107 -12.81 -9.58 -8.37
N ARG A 108 -13.59 -8.61 -8.86
CA ARG A 108 -14.33 -7.62 -8.05
C ARG A 108 -13.44 -6.89 -7.04
N ARG A 109 -12.26 -6.49 -7.48
CA ARG A 109 -11.25 -5.82 -6.64
C ARG A 109 -10.88 -4.47 -7.22
N CYS A 110 -10.76 -3.48 -6.34
CA CYS A 110 -10.18 -2.18 -6.64
C CYS A 110 -8.74 -2.15 -6.13
N VAL A 111 -7.81 -1.67 -6.95
CA VAL A 111 -6.38 -1.59 -6.60
C VAL A 111 -5.82 -0.22 -6.99
N ASP A 112 -4.79 0.25 -6.30
CA ASP A 112 -4.07 1.45 -6.72
C ASP A 112 -3.42 1.20 -8.09
N SER A 113 -3.44 2.19 -8.98
CA SER A 113 -2.93 2.02 -10.35
C SER A 113 -1.45 1.64 -10.38
N ASN A 114 -0.66 2.21 -9.48
CA ASN A 114 0.75 1.87 -9.26
C ASN A 114 0.97 0.46 -8.70
N ALA A 115 -0.07 -0.21 -8.21
CA ALA A 115 -0.01 -1.54 -7.62
C ALA A 115 -0.70 -2.60 -8.50
N TYR A 116 -1.22 -2.23 -9.68
CA TYR A 116 -2.00 -3.15 -10.53
C TYR A 116 -1.23 -4.43 -10.87
N ILE A 117 0.00 -4.29 -11.38
CA ILE A 117 0.84 -5.43 -11.78
C ILE A 117 1.19 -6.33 -10.59
N ILE A 118 1.45 -5.75 -9.42
CA ILE A 118 1.79 -6.50 -8.20
C ILE A 118 0.54 -7.18 -7.61
N SER A 119 -0.64 -6.57 -7.78
CA SER A 119 -1.91 -7.08 -7.28
C SER A 119 -2.48 -8.22 -8.12
N PHE A 120 -2.17 -8.25 -9.42
CA PHE A 120 -2.60 -9.28 -10.36
C PHE A 120 -1.40 -9.93 -11.07
N PRO A 121 -0.53 -10.63 -10.32
CA PRO A 121 0.61 -11.32 -10.91
C PRO A 121 0.10 -12.42 -11.85
N TYR A 122 0.59 -12.54 -13.07
CA TYR A 122 0.06 -13.48 -14.08
C TYR A 122 -1.29 -13.11 -14.72
N GLY A 123 -1.79 -11.89 -14.48
CA GLY A 123 -2.94 -11.38 -15.22
C GLY A 123 -4.28 -12.00 -14.81
N GLN A 124 -4.51 -12.22 -13.52
CA GLN A 124 -5.84 -12.67 -13.02
C GLN A 124 -6.95 -11.63 -13.28
N CYS A 125 -6.57 -10.38 -13.54
CA CYS A 125 -7.49 -9.37 -14.01
C CYS A 125 -7.56 -9.38 -15.54
N LEU A 126 -8.71 -9.76 -16.08
CA LEU A 126 -8.94 -9.85 -17.53
C LEU A 126 -9.08 -8.47 -18.16
N GLU A 127 -9.77 -7.57 -17.47
CA GLU A 127 -10.00 -6.19 -17.89
C GLU A 127 -10.05 -5.28 -16.67
N TRP A 128 -9.45 -4.10 -16.82
CA TRP A 128 -9.43 -3.07 -15.80
C TRP A 128 -10.16 -1.81 -16.29
N GLN A 129 -10.81 -1.12 -15.38
CA GLN A 129 -11.62 0.06 -15.64
C GLN A 129 -11.19 1.21 -14.72
N THR A 130 -11.07 2.43 -15.26
CA THR A 130 -10.71 3.64 -14.50
C THR A 130 -11.77 4.74 -14.56
N ALA A 131 -12.79 4.61 -15.39
CA ALA A 131 -13.82 5.64 -15.60
C ALA A 131 -15.23 5.05 -15.78
N THR A 132 -15.36 3.98 -16.57
CA THR A 132 -16.65 3.39 -16.93
C THR A 132 -16.79 2.00 -16.33
N CYS A 133 -17.90 1.78 -15.63
CA CYS A 133 -18.29 0.49 -15.09
C CYS A 133 -19.28 -0.17 -16.05
N SER A 134 -18.86 -1.24 -16.71
CA SER A 134 -19.70 -2.09 -17.57
C SER A 134 -20.11 -3.39 -16.89
#